data_AF-T0Y207-F1
#
_entry.id   AF-T0Y207-F1
#
_cell.length_a   1.000
_cell.length_b   1.000
_cell.length_c   1.000
_cell.angle_alpha   90.00
_cell.angle_beta   90.00
_cell.angle_gamma   90.00
#
_symmetry.space_group_name_H-M   'P 1'
#
loop_
_entity.id
_entity.type
_entity.pdbx_description
1 polymer ?
#
loop_
_entity_poly.entity_id
_entity_poly.type
_entity_poly.pdbx_seq_one_letter_code
_entity_poly.pdbx_strand_id
1 'polypeptide(L)'
;MPGDNTPATIDSTFVVFDARGQATPIGVTPGFWDELNDRFGDFSGKLLVSSFHFERDWPTWECHPHGDEWIGLLSGDFDLRMDLPDGHDGPRSVRLHKPGAFVIVPKGVWHTAKVRAPSSALFVTPGQGT
;
A
#
# COMPACT_ATOMS: atom_id res chain seq x y z
N MET A 1 -24.92 -4.20 -14.25
CA MET A 1 -24.56 -5.03 -15.42
C MET A 1 -24.06 -6.37 -14.88
N PRO A 2 -24.55 -7.52 -15.38
CA PRO A 2 -23.91 -8.80 -15.12
C PRO A 2 -22.60 -8.76 -15.92
N GLY A 3 -21.54 -8.29 -15.26
CA GLY A 3 -20.29 -7.85 -15.88
C GLY A 3 -19.34 -9.01 -16.11
N ASP A 4 -18.59 -8.90 -17.20
CA ASP A 4 -17.40 -9.66 -17.57
C ASP A 4 -16.76 -10.48 -16.43
N ASN A 5 -16.79 -11.82 -16.55
CA ASN A 5 -16.19 -12.76 -15.60
C ASN A 5 -14.66 -12.91 -15.79
N THR A 6 -14.03 -12.09 -16.63
CA THR A 6 -12.57 -12.11 -16.80
C THR A 6 -11.90 -11.66 -15.50
N PRO A 7 -11.01 -12.48 -14.92
CA PRO A 7 -10.28 -12.08 -13.71
C PRO A 7 -9.40 -10.86 -13.99
N ALA A 8 -9.57 -9.79 -13.22
CA ALA A 8 -8.62 -8.69 -13.17
C ALA A 8 -7.31 -9.11 -12.48
N THR A 9 -6.22 -8.42 -12.78
CA THR A 9 -4.91 -8.68 -12.18
C THR A 9 -4.47 -7.51 -11.29
N ILE A 10 -3.70 -7.81 -10.24
CA ILE A 10 -3.27 -6.82 -9.24
C ILE A 10 -2.33 -5.74 -9.80
N ASP A 11 -1.70 -5.99 -10.94
CA ASP A 11 -0.81 -5.09 -11.67
C ASP A 11 -1.57 -4.13 -12.60
N SER A 12 -2.81 -4.46 -12.97
CA SER A 12 -3.62 -3.66 -13.90
C SER A 12 -4.86 -3.02 -13.26
N THR A 13 -5.28 -3.50 -12.09
CA THR A 13 -6.50 -3.05 -11.41
C THR A 13 -6.28 -2.96 -9.91
N PHE A 14 -6.51 -1.76 -9.35
CA PHE A 14 -6.58 -1.54 -7.91
C PHE A 14 -8.03 -1.50 -7.45
N VAL A 15 -8.26 -1.58 -6.14
CA VAL A 15 -9.61 -1.60 -5.59
C VAL A 15 -9.73 -0.59 -4.46
N VAL A 16 -10.76 0.25 -4.51
CA VAL A 16 -11.15 1.11 -3.38
C VAL A 16 -12.30 0.44 -2.64
N PHE A 17 -12.13 0.26 -1.34
CA PHE A 17 -13.22 -0.09 -0.42
C PHE A 17 -13.72 1.16 0.30
N ASP A 18 -15.03 1.36 0.34
CA ASP A 18 -15.65 2.40 1.17
C ASP A 18 -15.90 1.93 2.61
N ALA A 19 -16.40 2.83 3.47
CA ALA A 19 -16.71 2.54 4.86
C ALA A 19 -17.79 1.47 5.08
N ARG A 20 -18.53 1.08 4.02
CA ARG A 20 -19.51 -0.01 4.04
C ARG A 20 -18.92 -1.32 3.52
N GLY A 21 -17.66 -1.33 3.10
CA GLY A 21 -16.99 -2.47 2.48
C GLY A 21 -17.36 -2.67 1.01
N GLN A 22 -17.95 -1.67 0.34
CA GLN A 22 -18.23 -1.77 -1.09
C GLN A 22 -16.93 -1.62 -1.87
N ALA A 23 -16.59 -2.65 -2.65
CA ALA A 23 -15.44 -2.64 -3.54
C ALA A 23 -15.76 -1.90 -4.86
N THR A 24 -14.85 -1.04 -5.28
CA THR A 24 -14.86 -0.39 -6.59
C THR A 24 -13.52 -0.65 -7.30
N PRO A 25 -13.49 -1.45 -8.38
CA PRO A 25 -12.28 -1.66 -9.16
C PRO A 25 -11.95 -0.41 -9.98
N ILE A 26 -10.67 -0.08 -10.06
CA ILE A 26 -10.11 1.06 -10.79
C ILE A 26 -8.95 0.54 -11.64
N GLY A 27 -9.03 0.74 -12.96
CA GLY A 27 -7.93 0.39 -13.86
C GLY A 27 -6.73 1.29 -13.60
N VAL A 28 -5.52 0.72 -13.60
CA VAL A 28 -4.28 1.48 -13.43
C VAL A 28 -3.93 2.15 -14.76
N THR A 29 -4.04 3.47 -14.80
CA THR A 29 -3.73 4.32 -15.95
C THR A 29 -2.52 5.23 -15.64
N PRO A 30 -1.92 5.90 -16.63
CA PRO A 30 -0.91 6.93 -16.36
C PRO A 30 -1.43 8.09 -15.51
N GLY A 31 -2.74 8.37 -15.54
CA GLY A 31 -3.40 9.41 -14.75
C GLY A 31 -4.04 8.90 -13.45
N PHE A 32 -3.71 7.67 -13.04
CA PHE A 32 -4.42 6.96 -11.98
C PHE A 32 -4.61 7.80 -10.70
N TRP A 33 -3.56 8.47 -10.22
CA TRP A 33 -3.63 9.23 -8.97
C TRP A 33 -4.55 10.45 -9.06
N ASP A 34 -4.55 11.16 -10.18
CA ASP A 34 -5.44 12.31 -10.40
C ASP A 34 -6.90 11.82 -10.51
N GLU A 35 -7.14 10.76 -11.28
CA GLU A 35 -8.46 10.13 -11.41
C GLU A 35 -8.98 9.63 -10.06
N LEU A 36 -8.09 9.09 -9.22
CA LEU A 36 -8.41 8.59 -7.89
C LEU A 36 -8.83 9.74 -6.96
N ASN A 37 -8.08 10.85 -6.96
CA ASN A 37 -8.39 12.05 -6.18
C ASN A 37 -9.71 12.69 -6.63
N ASP A 38 -9.91 12.85 -7.93
CA ASP A 38 -11.13 13.43 -8.51
C ASP A 38 -12.38 12.60 -8.14
N ARG A 39 -12.24 11.28 -8.12
CA ARG A 39 -13.36 10.36 -7.89
C ARG A 39 -13.68 10.16 -6.41
N PHE A 40 -12.68 10.15 -5.54
CA PHE A 40 -12.84 9.73 -4.13
C PHE A 40 -12.57 10.84 -3.11
N GLY A 41 -12.22 12.04 -3.57
CA GLY A 41 -11.97 13.22 -2.75
C GLY A 41 -10.79 13.01 -1.80
N ASP A 42 -10.97 13.39 -0.54
CA ASP A 42 -9.96 13.28 0.51
C ASP A 42 -9.71 11.86 1.03
N PHE A 43 -10.26 10.83 0.37
CA PHE A 43 -10.17 9.42 0.80
C PHE A 43 -10.79 9.11 2.17
N SER A 44 -11.57 10.01 2.78
CA SER A 44 -12.10 9.77 4.11
C SER A 44 -12.98 8.51 4.16
N GLY A 45 -12.66 7.64 5.13
CA GLY A 45 -13.32 6.36 5.36
C GLY A 45 -13.10 5.32 4.25
N LYS A 46 -12.06 5.45 3.43
CA LYS A 46 -11.76 4.54 2.32
C LYS A 46 -10.41 3.84 2.50
N LEU A 47 -10.31 2.64 1.93
CA LEU A 47 -9.07 1.89 1.82
C LEU A 47 -8.75 1.65 0.35
N LEU A 48 -7.50 1.85 -0.03
CA LEU A 48 -6.97 1.47 -1.34
C LEU A 48 -6.25 0.13 -1.22
N VAL A 49 -6.62 -0.84 -2.06
CA VAL A 49 -5.84 -2.07 -2.28
C VAL A 49 -5.06 -1.89 -3.58
N SER A 50 -3.74 -1.82 -3.47
CA SER A 50 -2.83 -1.55 -4.59
C SER A 50 -1.62 -2.48 -4.56
N SER A 51 -0.96 -2.66 -5.70
CA SER A 51 0.29 -3.42 -5.76
C SER A 51 1.36 -2.67 -6.56
N PHE A 52 2.61 -2.80 -6.14
CA PHE A 52 3.73 -2.12 -6.76
C PHE A 52 4.94 -3.05 -6.89
N HIS A 53 5.73 -2.80 -7.93
CA HIS A 53 7.03 -3.44 -8.15
C HIS A 53 8.16 -2.44 -7.88
N PHE A 54 9.17 -2.87 -7.13
CA PHE A 54 10.28 -2.04 -6.69
C PHE A 54 11.60 -2.70 -7.07
N GLU A 55 12.41 -1.99 -7.87
CA GLU A 55 13.79 -2.37 -8.18
C GLU A 55 14.82 -1.66 -7.29
N ARG A 56 14.39 -0.62 -6.57
CA ARG A 56 15.23 0.27 -5.78
C ARG A 56 14.52 0.64 -4.49
N ASP A 57 15.30 1.10 -3.51
CA ASP A 57 14.79 1.68 -2.28
C ASP A 57 13.65 2.65 -2.52
N TRP A 58 12.69 2.68 -1.60
CA TRP A 58 11.60 3.65 -1.69
C TRP A 58 12.18 5.07 -1.60
N PRO A 59 11.75 5.98 -2.48
CA PRO A 59 12.37 7.28 -2.60
C PRO A 59 12.02 8.22 -1.44
N THR A 60 10.93 7.93 -0.74
CA THR A 60 10.35 8.77 0.30
C THR A 60 10.01 7.95 1.54
N TRP A 61 9.89 8.66 2.66
CA TRP A 61 9.13 8.16 3.80
C TRP A 61 7.68 8.58 3.61
N GLU A 62 6.77 7.72 4.03
CA GLU A 62 5.32 7.92 3.95
C GLU A 62 4.69 7.67 5.32
N CYS A 63 3.56 8.31 5.58
CA CYS A 63 2.83 8.18 6.84
C CYS A 63 1.33 8.33 6.56
N HIS A 64 0.54 7.40 7.09
CA HIS A 64 -0.91 7.44 6.98
C HIS A 64 -1.53 7.90 8.32
N PRO A 65 -1.99 9.16 8.42
CA PRO A 65 -2.42 9.72 9.70
C PRO A 65 -3.81 9.25 10.15
N HIS A 66 -4.55 8.51 9.32
CA HIS A 66 -5.95 8.16 9.58
C HIS A 66 -6.23 6.65 9.71
N GLY A 67 -5.24 5.78 9.55
CA GLY A 67 -5.40 4.34 9.78
C GLY A 67 -4.09 3.57 9.71
N ASP A 68 -4.16 2.30 10.08
CA ASP A 68 -3.06 1.36 9.91
C ASP A 68 -2.95 0.93 8.44
N GLU A 69 -1.73 0.74 7.96
CA GLU A 69 -1.48 0.19 6.63
C GLU A 69 -1.03 -1.27 6.74
N TRP A 70 -1.57 -2.13 5.87
CA TRP A 70 -1.11 -3.50 5.72
C TRP A 70 -0.24 -3.62 4.47
N ILE A 71 0.98 -4.17 4.61
CA ILE A 71 1.93 -4.36 3.52
C ILE A 71 2.34 -5.83 3.47
N GLY A 72 2.06 -6.50 2.36
CA GLY A 72 2.37 -7.91 2.13
C GLY A 72 3.34 -8.14 0.98
N LEU A 73 4.34 -8.99 1.19
CA LEU A 73 5.28 -9.39 0.14
C LEU A 73 4.64 -10.44 -0.78
N LEU A 74 4.62 -10.17 -2.08
CA LEU A 74 4.21 -11.12 -3.11
C LEU A 74 5.41 -11.90 -3.65
N SER A 75 6.52 -11.21 -3.87
CA SER A 75 7.80 -11.78 -4.31
C SER A 75 8.95 -10.82 -3.97
N GLY A 76 10.17 -11.35 -3.90
CA GLY A 76 11.37 -10.55 -3.65
C GLY A 76 11.83 -10.53 -2.20
N ASP A 77 12.51 -9.45 -1.82
CA ASP A 77 13.19 -9.28 -0.53
C ASP A 77 13.42 -7.78 -0.26
N PHE A 78 12.86 -7.27 0.85
CA PHE A 78 13.10 -5.90 1.30
C PHE A 78 13.05 -5.79 2.83
N ASP A 79 13.73 -4.77 3.37
CA ASP A 79 13.58 -4.37 4.75
C ASP A 79 12.63 -3.18 4.84
N LEU A 80 11.49 -3.36 5.52
CA LEU A 80 10.63 -2.27 5.90
C LEU A 80 11.22 -1.55 7.12
N ARG A 81 11.38 -0.24 7.03
CA ARG A 81 11.90 0.63 8.08
C ARG A 81 10.77 1.48 8.62
N MET A 82 10.56 1.48 9.92
CA MET A 82 9.48 2.20 10.60
C MET A 82 10.04 3.03 11.76
N ASP A 83 9.62 4.29 11.85
CA ASP A 83 9.97 5.19 12.95
C ASP A 83 8.94 5.04 14.08
N LEU A 84 9.11 3.99 14.89
CA LEU A 84 8.19 3.65 15.96
C LEU A 84 8.47 4.49 17.22
N PRO A 85 7.43 4.94 17.94
CA PRO A 85 7.59 5.61 19.23
C PRO A 85 7.83 4.61 20.37
N ASP A 86 8.72 3.64 20.18
CA ASP A 86 8.97 2.53 21.10
C ASP A 86 10.19 2.73 22.02
N GLY A 87 10.77 3.93 22.00
CA GLY A 87 11.87 4.32 22.88
C GLY A 87 13.26 3.87 22.41
N HIS A 88 13.38 3.34 21.19
CA HIS A 88 14.66 3.04 20.57
C HIS A 88 15.22 4.25 19.80
N ASP A 89 16.56 4.39 19.79
CA ASP A 89 17.23 5.38 18.95
C ASP A 89 17.23 4.93 17.48
N GLY A 90 16.24 5.41 16.74
CA GLY A 90 16.14 5.31 15.28
C GLY A 90 15.19 4.22 14.76
N PRO A 91 15.06 4.10 13.42
CA PRO A 91 14.00 3.29 12.83
C PRO A 91 14.19 1.79 13.03
N ARG A 92 13.12 1.11 13.44
CA ARG A 92 13.05 -0.35 13.47
C ARG A 92 13.01 -0.89 12.03
N SER A 93 13.80 -1.93 11.76
CA SER A 93 13.80 -2.60 10.46
C SER A 93 13.24 -4.02 10.57
N VAL A 94 12.32 -4.39 9.67
CA VAL A 94 11.72 -5.72 9.57
C VAL A 94 11.92 -6.24 8.16
N ARG A 95 12.59 -7.39 8.01
CA ARG A 95 12.85 -8.00 6.69
C ARG A 95 11.68 -8.87 6.23
N LEU A 96 11.12 -8.56 5.08
CA LEU A 96 10.18 -9.41 4.36
C LEU A 96 10.92 -10.10 3.21
N HIS A 97 11.10 -11.42 3.30
CA HIS A 97 11.83 -12.23 2.31
C HIS A 97 11.12 -13.54 1.96
N LYS A 98 9.93 -13.77 2.52
CA LYS A 98 9.10 -14.95 2.26
C LYS A 98 7.77 -14.49 1.65
N PRO A 99 7.43 -14.89 0.42
CA PRO A 99 6.12 -14.61 -0.17
C PRO A 99 4.97 -14.94 0.80
N GLY A 100 4.02 -14.02 0.93
CA GLY A 100 2.91 -14.09 1.89
C GLY A 100 3.23 -13.55 3.29
N ALA A 101 4.48 -13.20 3.60
CA ALA A 101 4.79 -12.44 4.81
C ALA A 101 4.24 -11.02 4.72
N PHE A 102 3.80 -10.45 5.84
CA PHE A 102 3.26 -9.10 5.89
C PHE A 102 3.65 -8.38 7.18
N VAL A 103 3.52 -7.05 7.15
CA VAL A 103 3.65 -6.16 8.29
C VAL A 103 2.43 -5.24 8.32
N ILE A 104 1.97 -4.90 9.52
CA ILE A 104 1.01 -3.81 9.74
C ILE A 104 1.83 -2.62 10.23
N VAL A 105 1.81 -1.53 9.47
CA VAL A 105 2.36 -0.24 9.88
C VAL A 105 1.29 0.48 10.70
N PRO A 106 1.53 0.77 11.99
CA PRO A 106 0.56 1.48 12.80
C PRO A 106 0.28 2.88 12.27
N LYS A 107 -0.96 3.34 12.47
CA LYS A 107 -1.40 4.71 12.18
C LYS A 107 -0.40 5.76 12.67
N GLY A 108 -0.06 6.71 11.80
CA GLY A 108 0.83 7.82 12.13
C GLY A 108 2.32 7.46 12.18
N VAL A 109 2.71 6.22 11.89
CA VAL A 109 4.11 5.79 11.84
C VAL A 109 4.68 6.09 10.46
N TRP A 110 5.74 6.90 10.45
CA TRP A 110 6.55 7.09 9.25
C TRP A 110 7.28 5.81 8.89
N HIS A 111 7.24 5.42 7.62
CA HIS A 111 7.91 4.23 7.15
C HIS A 111 8.46 4.38 5.72
N THR A 112 9.42 3.52 5.37
CA THR A 112 10.03 3.42 4.04
C THR A 112 10.60 2.00 3.86
N ALA A 113 11.14 1.65 2.69
CA ALA A 113 11.79 0.34 2.49
C ALA A 113 13.17 0.42 1.83
N LYS A 114 14.04 -0.52 2.23
CA LYS A 114 15.32 -0.80 1.59
C LYS A 114 15.21 -2.09 0.79
N VAL A 115 15.38 -2.00 -0.53
CA VAL A 115 15.17 -3.13 -1.44
C VAL A 115 16.45 -3.97 -1.50
N ARG A 116 16.33 -5.26 -1.21
CA ARG A 116 17.45 -6.22 -1.25
C ARG A 116 17.48 -7.00 -2.57
N ALA A 117 16.31 -7.25 -3.14
CA ALA A 117 16.12 -7.81 -4.48
C ALA A 117 14.84 -7.22 -5.09
N PRO A 118 14.68 -7.20 -6.43
CA PRO A 118 13.45 -6.74 -7.07
C PRO A 118 12.22 -7.40 -6.43
N SER A 119 11.29 -6.58 -5.96
CA SER A 119 10.21 -7.01 -5.07
C SER A 119 8.86 -6.52 -5.56
N SER A 120 7.84 -7.35 -5.38
CA SER A 120 6.45 -6.95 -5.55
C SER A 120 5.73 -7.04 -4.21
N ALA A 121 4.97 -6.01 -3.86
CA ALA A 121 4.20 -5.94 -2.62
C ALA A 121 2.76 -5.51 -2.88
N LEU A 122 1.86 -5.97 -2.03
CA LEU A 122 0.45 -5.59 -1.95
C LEU A 122 0.26 -4.69 -0.73
N PHE A 123 -0.52 -3.64 -0.90
CA PHE A 123 -0.80 -2.63 0.10
C PHE A 123 -2.30 -2.57 0.35
N VAL A 124 -2.68 -2.35 1.60
CA VAL A 124 -4.04 -1.93 1.99
C VAL A 124 -3.89 -0.63 2.77
N THR A 125 -4.11 0.49 2.07
CA THR A 125 -3.69 1.82 2.49
C THR A 125 -4.90 2.70 2.84
N PRO A 126 -4.97 3.27 4.06
CA PRO A 126 -5.92 4.32 4.39
C PRO A 126 -5.41 5.66 3.85
N GLY A 127 -5.74 5.97 2.59
CA GLY A 127 -5.19 7.12 1.85
C GLY A 127 -5.58 8.52 2.35
N GLN A 128 -6.42 8.63 3.39
CA GLN A 128 -6.85 9.94 3.89
C GLN A 128 -5.67 10.72 4.49
N GLY A 129 -5.35 11.86 3.90
CA GLY A 129 -4.30 12.78 4.38
C GLY A 129 -2.88 12.22 4.25
N THR A 130 -2.66 11.32 3.28
CA THR A 130 -1.35 10.82 2.88
C THR A 130 -0.61 11.85 2.03
#